data_AF-A0A8C8BM50-F1
#
_entry.id   AF-A0A8C8BM50-F1
#
_cell.length_a   1.000
_cell.length_b   1.000
_cell.length_c   1.000
_cell.angle_alpha   90.00
_cell.angle_beta   90.00
_cell.angle_gamma   90.00
#
_symmetry.space_group_name_H-M   'P 1'
#
loop_
_entity.id
_entity.type
_entity.pdbx_description
1 polymer ?
#
loop_
_entity_poly.entity_id
_entity_poly.type
_entity_poly.pdbx_seq_one_letter_code
_entity_poly.pdbx_strand_id
1 'polypeptide(L)'
;LSPPALIARELGDLLCQGKRELKAPGSLGGSRAPGLPDLVERLISVDISPVSTAPVSEFSAYISAMKSVKIPDGLSRSAARQLADDQLRLVVQLPQLRQFLLTNLVEVEGHYLWRVNLEAISHHLADIMDFPVFHKPYPGPALFLGGSNSKDYPEIQRLFPKADVQYIEGAGHIVHQDKFEEFITAVLNFLPPP
;
A
#
# COMPACT_ATOMS: atom_id res chain seq x y z
N LEU A 1 -16.93 -22.57 -6.74
CA LEU A 1 -16.32 -22.50 -5.39
C LEU A 1 -15.55 -21.19 -5.32
N SER A 2 -16.24 -20.12 -4.92
CA SER A 2 -15.69 -18.76 -4.86
C SER A 2 -15.02 -18.52 -3.51
N PRO A 3 -13.83 -17.89 -3.46
CA PRO A 3 -13.39 -17.28 -2.21
C PRO A 3 -13.26 -15.75 -2.38
N PRO A 4 -14.25 -14.96 -1.92
CA PRO A 4 -14.09 -13.52 -1.72
C PRO A 4 -13.60 -13.19 -0.29
N ALA A 5 -12.56 -13.87 0.20
CA ALA A 5 -12.18 -13.82 1.63
C ALA A 5 -10.74 -13.32 1.94
N LEU A 6 -9.97 -12.79 0.99
CA LEU A 6 -8.57 -12.38 1.26
C LEU A 6 -8.31 -10.85 1.24
N ILE A 7 -9.28 -10.02 0.84
CA ILE A 7 -9.03 -8.61 0.45
C ILE A 7 -9.05 -7.60 1.63
N ALA A 8 -9.18 -8.07 2.88
CA ALA A 8 -9.15 -7.20 4.05
C ALA A 8 -7.75 -6.93 4.62
N ARG A 9 -6.72 -7.68 4.20
CA ARG A 9 -5.36 -7.56 4.73
C ARG A 9 -4.50 -6.55 3.99
N GLU A 10 -4.72 -6.35 2.69
CA GLU A 10 -3.72 -5.73 1.81
C GLU A 10 -3.61 -4.20 1.90
N LEU A 11 -4.64 -3.47 2.34
CA LEU A 11 -4.50 -2.01 2.50
C LEU A 11 -3.65 -1.63 3.71
N GLY A 12 -3.87 -2.35 4.81
CA GLY A 12 -3.05 -2.24 6.01
C GLY A 12 -1.68 -2.85 5.78
N ASP A 13 -1.62 -4.01 5.11
CA ASP A 13 -0.37 -4.72 4.87
C ASP A 13 0.48 -4.10 3.75
N LEU A 14 0.00 -3.43 2.69
CA LEU A 14 0.91 -2.74 1.76
C LEU A 14 1.51 -1.46 2.37
N LEU A 15 0.70 -0.68 3.11
CA LEU A 15 1.19 0.50 3.82
C LEU A 15 2.03 0.13 5.06
N CYS A 16 1.76 -1.04 5.68
CA CYS A 16 2.52 -1.53 6.81
C CYS A 16 3.64 -2.50 6.46
N GLN A 17 3.67 -3.22 5.35
CA GLN A 17 4.75 -4.17 5.00
C GLN A 17 5.94 -3.41 4.45
N GLY A 18 5.71 -2.39 3.60
CA GLY A 18 6.75 -1.41 3.25
C GLY A 18 7.33 -0.70 4.48
N LYS A 19 6.55 -0.57 5.57
CA LYS A 19 7.04 -0.04 6.85
C LYS A 19 7.50 -1.10 7.87
N ARG A 20 7.05 -2.36 7.83
CA ARG A 20 7.36 -3.41 8.82
C ARG A 20 8.63 -4.15 8.48
N GLU A 21 8.98 -4.28 7.21
CA GLU A 21 10.33 -4.76 6.85
C GLU A 21 11.41 -3.71 7.17
N LEU A 22 11.01 -2.47 7.44
CA LEU A 22 11.90 -1.37 7.84
C LEU A 22 11.69 -0.83 9.27
N LYS A 23 10.81 -1.44 10.09
CA LYS A 23 10.58 -1.02 11.48
C LYS A 23 11.09 -2.06 12.46
N ALA A 24 12.25 -1.76 13.03
CA ALA A 24 12.88 -2.50 14.12
C ALA A 24 11.90 -2.82 15.26
N PRO A 25 11.90 -4.05 15.81
CA PRO A 25 11.16 -4.35 17.02
C PRO A 25 11.85 -3.74 18.24
N GLY A 26 11.09 -2.92 18.97
CA GLY A 26 11.07 -2.76 20.43
C GLY A 26 12.40 -2.64 21.19
N SER A 27 12.66 -1.44 21.70
CA SER A 27 13.51 -1.27 22.89
C SER A 27 12.84 -1.89 24.11
N LEU A 28 13.49 -2.85 24.76
CA LEU A 28 13.42 -3.07 26.20
C LEU A 28 14.69 -3.85 26.61
N GLY A 29 15.62 -3.15 27.25
CA GLY A 29 16.69 -3.74 28.06
C GLY A 29 17.99 -4.09 27.33
N GLY A 30 19.00 -3.23 27.51
CA GLY A 30 20.41 -3.65 27.48
C GLY A 30 21.08 -3.77 26.11
N SER A 31 21.71 -2.68 25.69
CA SER A 31 22.94 -2.65 24.86
C SER A 31 22.97 -3.43 23.53
N ARG A 32 23.08 -2.63 22.44
CA ARG A 32 23.63 -2.93 21.10
C ARG A 32 22.60 -3.31 20.02
N ALA A 33 22.17 -2.32 19.23
CA ALA A 33 21.50 -2.53 17.94
C ALA A 33 22.24 -1.76 16.84
N PRO A 34 23.16 -2.40 16.08
CA PRO A 34 23.62 -1.87 14.80
C PRO A 34 22.49 -1.99 13.77
N GLY A 35 22.43 -1.05 12.82
CA GLY A 35 21.48 -1.08 11.71
C GLY A 35 21.46 -2.43 10.99
N LEU A 36 20.31 -2.74 10.40
CA LEU A 36 19.89 -4.06 9.93
C LEU A 36 20.21 -4.44 8.45
N PRO A 37 21.31 -4.04 7.76
CA PRO A 37 21.56 -4.54 6.40
C PRO A 37 21.79 -6.06 6.30
N ASP A 38 22.24 -6.72 7.37
CA ASP A 38 22.72 -8.12 7.31
C ASP A 38 21.63 -9.17 7.54
N LEU A 39 20.38 -8.77 7.84
CA LEU A 39 19.26 -9.70 8.12
C LEU A 39 18.32 -9.92 6.92
N VAL A 40 18.49 -9.15 5.84
CA VAL A 40 17.69 -9.27 4.62
C VAL A 40 18.59 -9.77 3.50
N GLU A 41 18.30 -10.96 2.97
CA GLU A 41 19.08 -11.54 1.87
C GLU A 41 18.74 -10.88 0.53
N ARG A 42 17.45 -10.60 0.30
CA ARG A 42 16.90 -10.02 -0.95
C ARG A 42 15.70 -9.14 -0.63
N LEU A 43 15.54 -8.05 -1.38
CA LEU A 43 14.43 -7.10 -1.23
C LEU A 43 13.57 -7.07 -2.49
N ILE A 44 12.24 -7.02 -2.36
CA ILE A 44 11.33 -6.77 -3.47
C ILE A 44 10.49 -5.52 -3.15
N SER A 45 10.60 -4.48 -3.96
CA SER A 45 9.75 -3.28 -3.91
C SER A 45 8.75 -3.32 -5.06
N VAL A 46 7.47 -3.09 -4.77
CA VAL A 46 6.39 -3.15 -5.77
C VAL A 46 5.64 -1.83 -5.77
N ASP A 47 5.68 -1.13 -6.90
CA ASP A 47 5.03 0.16 -7.16
C ASP A 47 5.33 1.26 -6.11
N ILE A 48 6.47 1.11 -5.41
CA ILE A 48 6.98 2.06 -4.44
C ILE A 48 8.36 2.50 -4.90
N SER A 49 8.52 3.81 -4.98
CA SER A 49 9.76 4.49 -5.31
C SER A 49 10.33 5.19 -4.07
N PRO A 50 11.66 5.30 -3.91
CA PRO A 50 12.30 5.98 -2.78
C PRO A 50 12.18 7.50 -2.83
N VAL A 51 11.19 8.02 -3.56
CA VAL A 51 10.86 9.45 -3.60
C VAL A 51 9.41 9.63 -3.16
N SER A 52 9.13 10.77 -2.53
CA SER A 52 7.76 11.16 -2.19
C SER A 52 6.97 11.43 -3.48
N THR A 53 6.17 10.46 -3.91
CA THR A 53 5.58 10.46 -5.27
C THR A 53 4.12 10.91 -5.33
N ALA A 54 3.40 11.03 -4.21
CA ALA A 54 1.99 11.42 -4.25
C ALA A 54 1.71 12.70 -3.46
N PRO A 55 0.90 13.62 -4.01
CA PRO A 55 0.50 14.81 -3.27
C PRO A 55 -0.40 14.38 -2.10
N VAL A 56 0.07 14.61 -0.87
CA VAL A 56 -0.66 14.37 0.39
C VAL A 56 -2.11 14.90 0.33
N SER A 57 -2.33 15.95 -0.45
CA SER A 57 -3.65 16.58 -0.67
C SER A 57 -4.69 15.64 -1.28
N GLU A 58 -4.32 14.73 -2.17
CA GLU A 58 -5.29 13.84 -2.83
C GLU A 58 -5.82 12.77 -1.87
N PHE A 59 -4.91 12.11 -1.14
CA PHE A 59 -5.29 11.16 -0.10
C PHE A 59 -6.06 11.81 1.05
N SER A 60 -5.72 13.05 1.40
CA SER A 60 -6.48 13.83 2.38
C SER A 60 -7.92 14.08 1.93
N ALA A 61 -8.14 14.31 0.63
CA ALA A 61 -9.48 14.46 0.07
C ALA A 61 -10.28 13.15 0.16
N TYR A 62 -9.65 12.01 -0.10
CA TYR A 62 -10.29 10.69 0.02
C TYR A 62 -10.71 10.38 1.46
N ILE A 63 -9.82 10.62 2.43
CA ILE A 63 -10.12 10.42 3.85
C ILE A 63 -11.27 11.33 4.29
N SER A 64 -11.26 12.60 3.86
CA SER A 64 -12.32 13.56 4.16
C SER A 64 -13.65 13.12 3.56
N ALA A 65 -13.65 12.62 2.31
CA ALA A 65 -14.83 12.08 1.66
C ALA A 65 -15.39 10.88 2.43
N MET A 66 -14.55 9.92 2.83
CA MET A 66 -14.97 8.77 3.63
C MET A 66 -15.57 9.20 4.98
N LYS A 67 -14.95 10.16 5.69
CA LYS A 67 -15.50 10.71 6.94
C LYS A 67 -16.85 11.40 6.75
N SER A 68 -17.11 11.96 5.57
CA SER A 68 -18.36 12.65 5.27
C SER A 68 -19.52 11.73 4.89
N VAL A 69 -19.25 10.44 4.62
CA VAL A 69 -20.28 9.47 4.22
C VAL A 69 -21.28 9.27 5.35
N LYS A 70 -22.56 9.50 5.05
CA LYS A 70 -23.68 9.27 5.97
C LYS A 70 -24.56 8.14 5.46
N ILE A 71 -24.72 7.10 6.28
CA ILE A 71 -25.55 5.94 5.96
C ILE A 71 -26.63 5.83 7.03
N PRO A 72 -27.92 5.89 6.66
CA PRO A 72 -29.02 5.62 7.59
C PRO A 72 -28.98 4.20 8.14
N ASP A 73 -29.40 4.05 9.39
CA ASP A 73 -29.54 2.75 10.04
C ASP A 73 -30.62 1.88 9.39
N GLY A 74 -30.47 0.56 9.48
CA GLY A 74 -31.46 -0.39 8.99
C GLY A 74 -31.48 -0.59 7.47
N LEU A 75 -30.55 0.02 6.73
CA LEU A 75 -30.34 -0.28 5.32
C LEU A 75 -29.70 -1.66 5.14
N SER A 76 -30.09 -2.36 4.07
CA SER A 76 -29.38 -3.56 3.64
C SER A 76 -27.96 -3.22 3.22
N ARG A 77 -27.05 -4.21 3.33
CA ARG A 77 -25.64 -4.04 2.97
C ARG A 77 -25.43 -3.57 1.53
N SER A 78 -26.27 -4.02 0.59
CA SER A 78 -26.20 -3.56 -0.80
C SER A 78 -26.62 -2.09 -0.94
N ALA A 79 -27.71 -1.69 -0.30
CA ALA A 79 -28.20 -0.31 -0.33
C ALA A 79 -27.22 0.67 0.32
N ALA A 80 -26.66 0.30 1.48
CA ALA A 80 -25.65 1.10 2.17
C ALA A 80 -24.39 1.30 1.32
N ARG A 81 -23.90 0.25 0.66
CA ARG A 81 -22.73 0.34 -0.24
C ARG A 81 -23.00 1.20 -1.46
N GLN A 82 -24.19 1.09 -2.06
CA GLN A 82 -24.57 1.91 -3.20
C GLN A 82 -24.63 3.39 -2.83
N LEU A 83 -25.28 3.71 -1.70
CA LEU A 83 -25.38 5.06 -1.18
C LEU A 83 -24.00 5.66 -0.87
N ALA A 84 -23.09 4.86 -0.30
CA ALA A 84 -21.73 5.28 -0.05
C ALA A 84 -20.93 5.49 -1.35
N ASP A 85 -21.10 4.63 -2.38
CA ASP A 85 -20.47 4.85 -3.70
C ASP A 85 -20.91 6.17 -4.32
N ASP A 86 -22.20 6.48 -4.28
CA ASP A 86 -22.77 7.68 -4.87
C ASP A 86 -22.26 8.94 -4.16
N GLN A 87 -22.13 8.91 -2.83
CA GLN A 87 -21.50 9.99 -2.05
C GLN A 87 -20.00 10.13 -2.37
N LEU A 88 -19.26 9.02 -2.47
CA LEU A 88 -17.83 9.04 -2.76
C LEU A 88 -17.51 9.50 -4.18
N ARG A 89 -18.39 9.28 -5.15
CA ARG A 89 -18.18 9.64 -6.57
C ARG A 89 -17.92 11.14 -6.78
N LEU A 90 -18.37 12.00 -5.88
CA LEU A 90 -18.12 13.44 -5.93
C LEU A 90 -16.63 13.79 -5.80
N VAL A 91 -15.85 12.95 -5.14
CA VAL A 91 -14.41 13.17 -4.86
C VAL A 91 -13.54 12.10 -5.52
N VAL A 92 -13.94 10.83 -5.42
CA VAL A 92 -13.20 9.68 -5.93
C VAL A 92 -13.76 9.29 -7.30
N GLN A 93 -13.17 9.81 -8.37
CA GLN A 93 -13.71 9.62 -9.73
C GLN A 93 -13.52 8.19 -10.27
N LEU A 94 -12.42 7.54 -9.89
CA LEU A 94 -12.08 6.19 -10.35
C LEU A 94 -12.99 5.13 -9.70
N PRO A 95 -13.80 4.38 -10.48
CA PRO A 95 -14.70 3.38 -9.94
C PRO A 95 -13.99 2.25 -9.20
N GLN A 96 -12.83 1.78 -9.70
CA GLN A 96 -12.09 0.72 -9.01
C GLN A 96 -11.62 1.18 -7.62
N LEU A 97 -11.13 2.42 -7.53
CA LEU A 97 -10.70 3.01 -6.26
C LEU A 97 -11.88 3.14 -5.27
N ARG A 98 -13.06 3.57 -5.72
CA ARG A 98 -14.26 3.60 -4.86
C ARG A 98 -14.62 2.21 -4.33
N GLN A 99 -14.65 1.20 -5.21
CA GLN A 99 -14.99 -0.16 -4.80
C GLN A 99 -13.99 -0.72 -3.80
N PHE A 100 -12.72 -0.38 -3.96
CA PHE A 100 -11.66 -0.69 -3.03
C PHE A 100 -11.84 0.00 -1.67
N LEU A 101 -12.11 1.31 -1.62
CA LEU A 101 -12.41 2.01 -0.36
C LEU A 101 -13.60 1.38 0.36
N LEU A 102 -14.66 1.04 -0.39
CA LEU A 102 -15.87 0.40 0.13
C LEU A 102 -15.61 -1.00 0.70
N THR A 103 -14.49 -1.68 0.41
CA THR A 103 -14.14 -2.94 1.09
C THR A 103 -13.91 -2.76 2.59
N ASN A 104 -13.68 -1.52 3.03
CA ASN A 104 -13.53 -1.16 4.44
C ASN A 104 -14.85 -0.78 5.11
N LEU A 105 -15.96 -0.69 4.37
CA LEU A 105 -17.28 -0.43 4.95
C LEU A 105 -17.85 -1.72 5.54
N VAL A 106 -18.04 -1.75 6.84
CA VAL A 106 -18.53 -2.91 7.60
C VAL A 106 -19.82 -2.56 8.32
N GLU A 107 -20.67 -3.57 8.49
CA GLU A 107 -21.88 -3.48 9.29
C GLU A 107 -21.60 -4.05 10.68
N VAL A 108 -21.95 -3.30 11.72
CA VAL A 108 -21.84 -3.69 13.13
C VAL A 108 -23.15 -3.31 13.79
N GLU A 109 -23.90 -4.31 14.27
CA GLU A 109 -25.16 -4.11 14.99
C GLU A 109 -26.20 -3.25 14.22
N GLY A 110 -26.25 -3.38 12.89
CA GLY A 110 -27.16 -2.61 12.04
C GLY A 110 -26.69 -1.19 11.69
N HIS A 111 -25.50 -0.81 12.17
CA HIS A 111 -24.82 0.44 11.84
C HIS A 111 -23.65 0.21 10.88
N TYR A 112 -23.38 1.18 10.01
CA TYR A 112 -22.27 1.10 9.06
C TYR A 112 -21.09 1.95 9.52
N LEU A 113 -19.93 1.31 9.63
CA LEU A 113 -18.69 1.92 10.10
C LEU A 113 -17.55 1.63 9.12
N TRP A 114 -16.55 2.50 9.12
CA TRP A 114 -15.30 2.22 8.45
C TRP A 114 -14.42 1.35 9.36
N ARG A 115 -14.01 0.19 8.86
CA ARG A 115 -13.09 -0.73 9.55
C ARG A 115 -11.74 -0.07 9.87
N VAL A 116 -11.33 0.89 9.04
CA VAL A 116 -10.06 1.61 9.19
C VAL A 116 -10.23 2.82 10.09
N ASN A 117 -9.21 3.10 10.90
CA ASN A 117 -9.19 4.29 11.74
C ASN A 117 -8.84 5.53 10.90
N LEU A 118 -9.86 6.14 10.29
CA LEU A 118 -9.71 7.32 9.45
C LEU A 118 -9.10 8.52 10.20
N GLU A 119 -9.27 8.60 11.52
CA GLU A 119 -8.70 9.68 12.33
C GLU A 119 -7.19 9.53 12.46
N ALA A 120 -6.73 8.34 12.84
CA ALA A 120 -5.30 8.04 12.93
C ALA A 120 -4.61 8.16 11.57
N ILE A 121 -5.23 7.66 10.50
CA ILE A 121 -4.68 7.79 9.14
C ILE A 121 -4.59 9.26 8.73
N SER A 122 -5.61 10.07 9.03
CA SER A 122 -5.59 11.50 8.72
C SER A 122 -4.48 12.24 9.47
N HIS A 123 -4.28 11.96 10.75
CA HIS A 123 -3.26 12.61 11.57
C HIS A 123 -1.84 12.24 11.16
N HIS A 124 -1.62 11.00 10.72
CA HIS A 124 -0.30 10.51 10.31
C HIS A 124 -0.12 10.46 8.80
N LEU A 125 -1.00 11.10 8.03
CA LEU A 125 -0.97 10.96 6.57
C LEU A 125 0.35 11.43 5.98
N ALA A 126 0.88 12.56 6.45
CA ALA A 126 2.18 13.06 6.02
C ALA A 126 3.28 12.02 6.29
N ASP A 127 3.33 11.47 7.50
CA ASP A 127 4.30 10.43 7.87
C ASP A 127 4.12 9.14 7.05
N ILE A 128 2.88 8.78 6.71
CA ILE A 128 2.54 7.61 5.89
C ILE A 128 3.02 7.77 4.46
N MET A 129 2.85 8.97 3.91
CA MET A 129 3.21 9.31 2.53
C MET A 129 4.68 9.68 2.37
N ASP A 130 5.38 10.03 3.45
CA ASP A 130 6.78 10.39 3.41
C ASP A 130 7.67 9.14 3.25
N PHE A 131 8.73 9.29 2.47
CA PHE A 131 9.75 8.27 2.32
C PHE A 131 10.94 8.62 3.20
N PRO A 132 11.31 7.78 4.18
CA PRO A 132 12.40 8.09 5.09
C PRO A 132 13.73 8.26 4.33
N VAL A 133 14.48 9.29 4.70
CA VAL A 133 15.79 9.54 4.08
C VAL A 133 16.79 8.48 4.56
N PHE A 134 17.24 7.65 3.62
CA PHE A 134 18.32 6.70 3.87
C PHE A 134 19.66 7.26 3.38
N HIS A 135 20.68 7.18 4.25
CA HIS A 135 22.04 7.59 3.92
C HIS A 135 22.94 6.43 3.52
N LYS A 136 22.60 5.20 3.94
CA LYS A 136 23.38 4.00 3.64
C LYS A 136 22.69 3.19 2.54
N PRO A 137 23.42 2.79 1.48
CA PRO A 137 22.89 1.86 0.51
C PRO A 137 22.60 0.49 1.13
N TYR A 138 21.58 -0.17 0.61
CA TYR A 138 21.31 -1.58 0.83
C TYR A 138 22.26 -2.42 -0.03
N PRO A 139 23.09 -3.29 0.57
CA PRO A 139 24.14 -4.00 -0.16
C PRO A 139 23.65 -5.29 -0.87
N GLY A 140 22.43 -5.75 -0.59
CA GLY A 140 21.85 -6.98 -1.15
C GLY A 140 21.17 -6.78 -2.51
N PRO A 141 20.84 -7.87 -3.22
CA PRO A 141 19.98 -7.82 -4.41
C PRO A 141 18.62 -7.23 -4.08
N ALA A 142 18.12 -6.34 -4.94
CA ALA A 142 16.79 -5.79 -4.84
C ALA A 142 16.07 -5.91 -6.18
N LEU A 143 14.77 -6.20 -6.17
CA LEU A 143 13.92 -6.17 -7.35
C LEU A 143 12.90 -5.03 -7.18
N PHE A 144 12.82 -4.12 -8.13
CA PHE A 144 11.81 -3.07 -8.20
C PHE A 144 10.86 -3.38 -9.34
N LEU A 145 9.58 -3.64 -9.03
CA LEU A 145 8.53 -3.89 -9.99
C LEU A 145 7.60 -2.68 -10.07
N GLY A 146 7.43 -2.08 -11.25
CA GLY A 146 6.50 -0.96 -11.47
C GLY A 146 5.58 -1.20 -12.66
N GLY A 147 4.42 -0.53 -12.69
CA GLY A 147 3.51 -0.59 -13.84
C GLY A 147 3.92 0.30 -15.02
N SER A 148 4.73 1.33 -14.76
CA SER A 148 5.23 2.24 -15.79
C SER A 148 6.57 2.85 -15.38
N ASN A 149 7.30 3.42 -16.35
CA ASN A 149 8.67 3.91 -16.14
C ASN A 149 8.70 5.03 -15.08
N SER A 150 9.38 4.77 -13.96
CA SER A 150 9.56 5.75 -12.88
C SER A 150 10.71 6.71 -13.20
N LYS A 151 10.57 7.99 -12.87
CA LYS A 151 11.64 8.99 -13.03
C LYS A 151 12.73 8.88 -11.95
N ASP A 152 12.57 7.94 -11.04
CA ASP A 152 13.27 7.91 -9.75
C ASP A 152 14.44 6.91 -9.74
N TYR A 153 14.74 6.36 -10.91
CA TYR A 153 15.86 5.47 -11.15
C TYR A 153 17.19 5.94 -10.53
N PRO A 154 17.57 7.24 -10.54
CA PRO A 154 18.80 7.69 -9.89
C PRO A 154 18.84 7.44 -8.37
N GLU A 155 17.72 7.64 -7.67
CA GLU A 155 17.65 7.45 -6.22
C GLU A 155 17.56 5.96 -5.87
N ILE A 156 16.86 5.17 -6.70
CA ILE A 156 16.87 3.70 -6.61
C ILE A 156 18.30 3.19 -6.74
N GLN A 157 19.07 3.62 -7.74
CA GLN A 157 20.46 3.19 -7.90
C GLN A 157 21.37 3.64 -6.75
N ARG A 158 21.15 4.85 -6.20
CA ARG A 158 21.92 5.38 -5.07
C ARG A 158 21.74 4.53 -3.82
N LEU A 159 20.50 4.12 -3.53
CA LEU A 159 20.14 3.35 -2.33
C LEU A 159 20.25 1.84 -2.53
N PHE A 160 20.07 1.35 -3.75
CA PHE A 160 20.01 -0.07 -4.09
C PHE A 160 20.90 -0.33 -5.32
N PRO A 161 22.24 -0.32 -5.16
CA PRO A 161 23.18 -0.46 -6.26
C PRO A 161 23.10 -1.81 -7.00
N LYS A 162 22.48 -2.82 -6.39
CA LYS A 162 22.19 -4.14 -7.00
C LYS A 162 20.71 -4.29 -7.35
N ALA A 163 20.00 -3.18 -7.58
CA ALA A 163 18.61 -3.22 -8.00
C ALA A 163 18.47 -3.71 -9.44
N ASP A 164 17.61 -4.70 -9.63
CA ASP A 164 16.98 -4.99 -10.91
C ASP A 164 15.65 -4.23 -10.96
N VAL A 165 15.44 -3.42 -11.99
CA VAL A 165 14.22 -2.60 -12.12
C VAL A 165 13.47 -3.09 -13.35
N GLN A 166 12.30 -3.69 -13.12
CA GLN A 166 11.46 -4.24 -14.17
C GLN A 166 10.11 -3.51 -14.21
N TYR A 167 9.60 -3.33 -15.41
CA TYR A 167 8.30 -2.71 -15.63
C TYR A 167 7.38 -3.73 -16.29
N ILE A 168 6.21 -3.96 -15.67
CA ILE A 168 5.20 -4.85 -16.22
C ILE A 168 4.26 -4.01 -17.08
N GLU A 169 4.44 -4.10 -18.39
CA GLU A 169 3.70 -3.29 -19.35
C GLU A 169 2.19 -3.55 -19.26
N GLY A 170 1.42 -2.46 -19.18
CA GLY A 170 -0.04 -2.51 -19.06
C GLY A 170 -0.57 -2.79 -17.66
N ALA A 171 0.28 -2.88 -16.63
CA ALA A 171 -0.16 -2.77 -15.25
C ALA A 171 -0.49 -1.30 -14.91
N GLY A 172 -1.64 -1.07 -14.29
CA GLY A 172 -2.01 0.21 -13.70
C GLY A 172 -1.34 0.40 -12.33
N HIS A 173 -2.06 0.99 -11.38
CA HIS A 173 -1.56 1.30 -10.05
C HIS A 173 -1.50 0.08 -9.10
N ILE A 174 -1.99 -1.08 -9.52
CA ILE A 174 -2.00 -2.27 -8.67
C ILE A 174 -1.43 -3.43 -9.46
N VAL A 175 -0.11 -3.41 -9.66
CA VAL A 175 0.63 -4.33 -10.54
C VAL A 175 0.29 -5.81 -10.29
N HIS A 176 0.17 -6.21 -9.02
CA HIS A 176 -0.16 -7.58 -8.64
C HIS A 176 -1.63 -7.99 -8.94
N GLN A 177 -2.56 -7.03 -9.01
CA GLN A 177 -3.95 -7.29 -9.38
C GLN A 177 -4.16 -7.21 -10.89
N ASP A 178 -3.51 -6.25 -11.54
CA ASP A 178 -3.67 -6.02 -12.97
C ASP A 178 -2.99 -7.12 -13.79
N LYS A 179 -1.82 -7.59 -13.34
CA LYS A 179 -0.90 -8.47 -14.08
C LYS A 179 -0.31 -9.56 -13.19
N PHE A 180 -1.19 -10.39 -12.63
CA PHE A 180 -0.81 -11.41 -11.63
C PHE A 180 0.22 -12.42 -12.15
N GLU A 181 0.07 -12.93 -13.38
CA GLU A 181 0.97 -13.94 -13.94
C GLU A 181 2.39 -13.38 -14.16
N GLU A 182 2.48 -12.18 -14.73
CA GLU A 182 3.73 -11.48 -14.95
C GLU A 182 4.41 -11.10 -13.63
N PHE A 183 3.62 -10.65 -12.64
CA PHE A 183 4.09 -10.34 -11.29
C PHE A 183 4.71 -11.57 -10.61
N ILE A 184 3.99 -12.69 -10.56
CA ILE A 184 4.48 -13.92 -9.92
C ILE A 184 5.72 -14.46 -10.64
N THR A 185 5.75 -14.39 -11.97
CA THR A 185 6.92 -14.82 -12.75
C THR A 185 8.16 -14.01 -12.38
N ALA A 186 8.04 -12.68 -12.29
CA ALA A 186 9.14 -11.81 -11.90
C ALA A 186 9.64 -12.10 -10.46
N VAL A 187 8.71 -12.30 -9.52
CA VAL A 187 9.04 -12.66 -8.13
C VAL A 187 9.76 -14.00 -8.05
N LEU A 188 9.22 -15.04 -8.70
CA LEU A 188 9.80 -16.39 -8.64
C LEU A 188 11.19 -16.45 -9.29
N ASN A 189 11.43 -15.71 -10.36
CA ASN A 189 12.75 -15.62 -10.99
C ASN A 189 13.80 -14.92 -10.11
N PHE A 190 13.35 -14.03 -9.24
CA PHE A 190 14.23 -13.29 -8.32
C PHE A 190 14.50 -14.03 -7.02
N LEU A 191 13.63 -14.93 -6.57
CA LEU A 191 13.88 -15.73 -5.38
C LEU A 191 14.93 -16.82 -5.67
N PRO A 192 15.74 -17.21 -4.67
CA PRO A 192 16.64 -18.35 -4.84
C PRO A 192 15.84 -19.62 -5.14
N PRO A 193 16.38 -20.56 -5.93
CA PRO A 193 15.75 -21.86 -6.09
C PRO A 193 15.62 -22.55 -4.72
N PRO A 194 14.57 -23.34 -4.50
CA PRO A 194 14.33 -24.05 -3.25
C PRO A 194 15.41 -25.11 -2.93
#